data_AF-A0A3R6NRT4-F1
#
_entry.id   AF-A0A3R6NRT4-F1
#
_cell.length_a   1.000
_cell.length_b   1.000
_cell.length_c   1.000
_cell.angle_alpha   90.00
_cell.angle_beta   90.00
_cell.angle_gamma   90.00
#
_symmetry.space_group_name_H-M   'P 1'
#
loop_
_entity.id
_entity.type
_entity.pdbx_description
1 polymer ?
#
loop_
_entity_poly.entity_id
_entity_poly.type
_entity_poly.pdbx_seq_one_letter_code
_entity_poly.pdbx_strand_id
1 'polypeptide(L)'
;MTQKNNRNYAEQITLGCLAINKPLSFVKTVFVDREQNEKHYIFKAQKETSLEVRFESSTLTCLFDRNKICKGAFLFLDDTTELIHYIDYCSKTYPCDRLLEGWITQNTIIQIHTNAKECSLLILPIRQNKGS
;
A
#
# COMPACT_ATOMS: atom_id res chain seq x y z
N MET A 1 18.22 -17.02 21.77
CA MET A 1 18.20 -16.72 20.33
C MET A 1 17.30 -15.51 20.13
N THR A 2 17.88 -14.32 20.03
CA THR A 2 17.17 -13.07 19.77
C THR A 2 16.77 -13.06 18.30
N GLN A 3 15.50 -13.30 17.99
CA GLN A 3 14.97 -13.02 16.65
C GLN A 3 15.15 -11.53 16.41
N LYS A 4 16.06 -11.21 15.49
CA LYS A 4 16.30 -9.86 15.02
C LYS A 4 15.15 -9.51 14.07
N ASN A 5 13.95 -9.30 14.61
CA ASN A 5 12.80 -8.81 13.87
C ASN A 5 13.06 -7.36 13.48
N ASN A 6 13.83 -7.15 12.42
CA ASN A 6 14.01 -5.84 11.80
C ASN A 6 12.77 -5.52 10.95
N ARG A 7 11.58 -5.65 11.54
CA ARG A 7 10.29 -5.42 10.89
C ARG A 7 10.09 -3.93 10.77
N ASN A 8 10.45 -3.39 9.62
CA ASN A 8 10.37 -1.96 9.38
C ASN A 8 8.97 -1.58 8.87
N TYR A 9 7.97 -1.66 9.75
CA TYR A 9 6.58 -1.27 9.46
C TYR A 9 6.51 0.14 8.85
N ALA A 10 7.33 1.05 9.40
CA ALA A 10 7.48 2.41 8.94
C ALA A 10 7.93 2.50 7.49
N GLU A 11 8.97 1.75 7.11
CA GLU A 11 9.46 1.70 5.73
C GLU A 11 8.40 1.15 4.77
N GLN A 12 7.76 0.04 5.10
CA GLN A 12 6.77 -0.57 4.22
C GLN A 12 5.57 0.35 3.96
N ILE A 13 5.05 0.98 5.02
CA ILE A 13 3.98 1.97 4.91
C ILE A 13 4.44 3.19 4.12
N THR A 14 5.63 3.71 4.40
CA THR A 14 6.20 4.89 3.73
C THR A 14 6.37 4.63 2.24
N LEU A 15 6.92 3.48 1.86
CA LEU A 15 7.11 3.09 0.48
C LEU A 15 5.78 2.85 -0.24
N GLY A 16 4.80 2.25 0.44
CA GLY A 16 3.43 2.12 -0.07
C GLY A 16 2.77 3.49 -0.33
N CYS A 17 2.93 4.44 0.59
CA CYS A 17 2.44 5.81 0.41
C CYS A 17 3.18 6.54 -0.72
N LEU A 18 4.49 6.34 -0.84
CA LEU A 18 5.34 6.94 -1.87
C LEU A 18 4.94 6.48 -3.28
N ALA A 19 4.45 5.25 -3.43
CA ALA A 19 4.00 4.73 -4.72
C ALA A 19 2.74 5.42 -5.24
N ILE A 20 1.87 5.93 -4.36
CA ILE A 20 0.59 6.53 -4.74
C ILE A 20 0.78 7.76 -5.63
N ASN A 21 -0.03 7.85 -6.69
CA ASN A 21 0.05 8.89 -7.73
C ASN A 21 1.40 8.96 -8.46
N LYS A 22 2.22 7.90 -8.40
CA LYS A 22 3.47 7.81 -9.17
C LYS A 22 3.31 6.93 -10.41
N PRO A 23 4.10 7.20 -11.47
CA PRO A 23 4.18 6.31 -12.63
C PRO A 23 4.76 4.94 -12.26
N LEU A 24 4.36 3.89 -12.98
CA LEU A 24 4.90 2.53 -12.85
C LEU A 24 6.43 2.52 -12.92
N SER A 25 7.04 3.25 -13.86
CA SER A 25 8.50 3.33 -13.98
C SER A 25 9.16 3.82 -12.69
N PHE A 26 8.62 4.87 -12.07
CA PHE A 26 9.11 5.39 -10.79
C PHE A 26 8.99 4.33 -9.69
N VAL A 27 7.84 3.66 -9.59
CA VAL A 27 7.61 2.62 -8.58
C VAL A 27 8.60 1.47 -8.75
N LYS A 28 8.83 0.99 -9.99
CA LYS A 28 9.82 -0.07 -10.27
C LYS A 28 11.24 0.34 -9.88
N THR A 29 11.61 1.61 -10.08
CA THR A 29 12.92 2.15 -9.67
C THR A 29 13.06 2.22 -8.15
N VAL A 30 12.02 2.65 -7.43
CA VAL A 30 12.02 2.67 -5.95
C VAL A 30 12.26 1.28 -5.36
N PHE A 31 11.79 0.24 -6.04
CA PHE A 31 11.88 -1.15 -5.58
C PHE A 31 12.89 -1.99 -6.38
N VAL A 32 13.88 -1.37 -7.04
CA VAL A 32 14.80 -2.06 -7.96
C VAL A 32 15.54 -3.24 -7.32
N ASP A 33 15.85 -3.15 -6.03
CA ASP A 33 16.58 -4.18 -5.28
C ASP A 33 15.65 -5.25 -4.64
N ARG A 34 14.36 -5.24 -4.98
CA ARG A 34 13.36 -6.19 -4.45
C ARG A 34 12.80 -7.06 -5.56
N GLU A 35 12.34 -8.25 -5.19
CA GLU A 35 11.59 -9.11 -6.11
C GLU A 35 10.28 -8.43 -6.52
N GLN A 36 10.05 -8.39 -7.83
CA GLN A 36 8.92 -7.70 -8.45
C GLN A 36 8.20 -8.64 -9.41
N ASN A 37 6.86 -8.63 -9.36
CA ASN A 37 6.01 -9.34 -10.31
C ASN A 37 5.02 -8.38 -10.94
N GLU A 38 5.19 -8.09 -12.22
CA GLU A 38 4.29 -7.22 -12.98
C GLU A 38 3.23 -8.05 -13.68
N LYS A 39 1.96 -7.78 -13.36
CA LYS A 39 0.81 -8.48 -13.97
C LYS A 39 0.06 -7.52 -14.89
N HIS A 40 -0.35 -8.05 -16.03
CA HIS A 40 -1.22 -7.39 -16.98
C HIS A 40 -2.57 -8.09 -17.00
N TYR A 41 -3.65 -7.34 -16.84
CA TYR A 41 -4.99 -7.91 -16.80
C TYR A 41 -6.00 -7.00 -17.48
N ILE A 42 -7.16 -7.56 -17.81
CA ILE A 42 -8.27 -6.80 -18.39
C ILE A 42 -9.35 -6.65 -17.33
N PHE A 43 -9.71 -5.41 -17.01
CA PHE A 43 -10.82 -5.08 -16.13
C PHE A 43 -11.76 -4.11 -16.84
N LYS A 44 -13.05 -4.43 -16.91
CA LYS A 44 -14.07 -3.61 -17.61
C LYS A 44 -13.64 -3.20 -19.03
N ALA A 45 -13.11 -4.17 -19.80
CA ALA A 45 -12.59 -3.98 -21.16
C ALA A 45 -11.38 -3.03 -21.29
N GLN A 46 -10.73 -2.65 -20.19
CA GLN A 46 -9.49 -1.86 -20.19
C GLN A 46 -8.30 -2.72 -19.76
N LYS A 47 -7.15 -2.49 -20.40
CA LYS A 47 -5.87 -3.11 -19.99
C LYS A 47 -5.33 -2.35 -18.79
N GLU A 48 -5.24 -3.04 -17.67
CA GLU A 48 -4.70 -2.54 -16.41
C GLU A 48 -3.39 -3.25 -16.07
N THR A 49 -2.65 -2.70 -15.11
CA THR A 49 -1.41 -3.31 -14.59
C THR A 49 -1.43 -3.30 -13.07
N SER A 50 -0.89 -4.35 -12.48
CA SER A 50 -0.45 -4.34 -11.09
C SER A 50 1.03 -4.69 -10.99
N LEU A 51 1.67 -4.19 -9.93
CA LEU A 51 3.03 -4.56 -9.56
C LEU A 51 3.01 -5.08 -8.13
N GLU A 52 3.39 -6.33 -7.95
CA GLU A 52 3.63 -6.92 -6.64
C GLU A 52 5.11 -6.78 -6.30
N VAL A 53 5.39 -6.32 -5.09
CA VAL A 53 6.74 -6.16 -4.56
C VAL A 53 6.85 -6.92 -3.26
N ARG A 54 7.85 -7.80 -3.18
CA ARG A 54 8.05 -8.66 -2.01
C ARG A 54 8.91 -7.97 -0.96
N PHE A 55 8.40 -7.93 0.27
CA PHE A 55 9.18 -7.70 1.48
C PHE A 55 9.41 -9.04 2.21
N GLU A 56 10.23 -9.03 3.25
CA GLU A 56 10.54 -10.26 4.00
C GLU A 56 9.28 -10.91 4.61
N SER A 57 8.34 -10.11 5.11
CA SER A 57 7.14 -10.57 5.85
C SER A 57 5.81 -10.05 5.27
N SER A 58 5.83 -9.50 4.06
CA SER A 58 4.66 -8.89 3.45
C SER A 58 4.84 -8.71 1.93
N THR A 59 3.75 -8.42 1.24
CA THR A 59 3.74 -8.13 -0.18
C THR A 59 2.96 -6.85 -0.42
N LEU A 60 3.58 -5.87 -1.09
CA LEU A 60 2.92 -4.65 -1.52
C LEU A 60 2.45 -4.80 -2.97
N THR A 61 1.15 -4.73 -3.18
CA THR A 61 0.52 -4.78 -4.50
C THR A 61 0.05 -3.39 -4.90
N CYS A 62 0.74 -2.76 -5.85
CA CYS A 62 0.35 -1.48 -6.43
C CYS A 62 -0.56 -1.69 -7.64
N LEU A 63 -1.70 -1.00 -7.69
CA LEU A 63 -2.63 -1.01 -8.82
C LEU A 63 -2.46 0.25 -9.66
N PHE A 64 -2.30 0.08 -10.96
CA PHE A 64 -2.08 1.17 -11.91
C PHE A 64 -3.26 1.32 -12.86
N ASP A 65 -3.63 2.56 -13.15
CA ASP A 65 -4.61 2.87 -14.19
C ASP A 65 -4.04 2.70 -15.61
N ARG A 66 -4.89 2.96 -16.62
CA ARG A 66 -4.50 2.98 -18.03
C ARG A 66 -3.29 3.88 -18.36
N ASN A 67 -3.05 4.92 -17.57
CA ASN A 67 -1.93 5.86 -17.74
C ASN A 67 -0.69 5.39 -16.96
N LYS A 68 -0.72 4.18 -16.41
CA LYS A 68 0.32 3.61 -15.55
C LYS A 68 0.60 4.45 -14.31
N ILE A 69 -0.41 5.12 -13.77
CA ILE A 69 -0.32 5.86 -12.51
C ILE A 69 -0.91 5.01 -11.40
N CYS A 70 -0.17 4.83 -10.30
CA CYS A 70 -0.64 4.07 -9.15
C CYS A 70 -1.83 4.77 -8.48
N LYS A 71 -2.97 4.08 -8.42
CA LYS A 71 -4.23 4.60 -7.84
C LYS A 71 -4.55 4.04 -6.47
N GLY A 72 -3.86 2.99 -6.06
CA GLY A 72 -4.00 2.37 -4.76
C GLY A 72 -2.96 1.30 -4.58
N ALA A 73 -2.65 1.00 -3.33
CA ALA A 73 -1.76 -0.10 -3.00
C ALA A 73 -2.35 -0.90 -1.82
N PHE A 74 -2.11 -2.20 -1.84
CA PHE A 74 -2.46 -3.12 -0.75
C PHE A 74 -1.18 -3.66 -0.15
N LEU A 75 -1.03 -3.60 1.16
CA LEU A 75 0.02 -4.31 1.88
C LEU A 75 -0.59 -5.55 2.53
N PHE A 76 -0.29 -6.70 1.94
CA PHE A 76 -0.69 -8.01 2.44
C PHE A 76 0.39 -8.54 3.37
N LEU A 77 -0.01 -9.02 4.55
CA LEU A 77 0.90 -9.59 5.54
C LEU A 77 0.90 -11.11 5.40
N ASP A 78 2.07 -11.74 5.52
CA ASP A 78 2.15 -13.21 5.51
C ASP A 78 1.52 -13.81 6.78
N ASP A 79 1.69 -13.10 7.89
CA ASP A 79 1.07 -13.39 9.17
C ASP A 79 0.12 -12.25 9.53
N THR A 80 -1.17 -12.54 9.51
CA THR A 80 -2.22 -11.54 9.81
C THR A 80 -2.24 -11.11 11.27
N THR A 81 -1.65 -11.89 12.18
CA THR A 81 -1.52 -11.49 13.59
C THR A 81 -0.64 -10.25 13.77
N GLU A 82 0.26 -10.00 12.81
CA GLU A 82 1.13 -8.82 12.78
C GLU A 82 0.38 -7.52 12.50
N LEU A 83 -0.86 -7.59 12.00
CA LEU A 83 -1.65 -6.40 11.65
C LEU A 83 -1.78 -5.44 12.85
N ILE A 84 -1.85 -5.96 14.06
CA ILE A 84 -1.95 -5.14 15.28
C ILE A 84 -0.77 -4.18 15.42
N HIS A 85 0.43 -4.58 14.99
CA HIS A 85 1.63 -3.74 15.06
C HIS A 85 1.60 -2.63 14.02
N TYR A 86 1.04 -2.87 12.83
CA TYR A 86 0.81 -1.82 11.84
C TYR A 86 -0.26 -0.83 12.30
N ILE A 87 -1.35 -1.33 12.90
CA ILE A 87 -2.41 -0.48 13.48
C ILE A 87 -1.84 0.41 14.58
N ASP A 88 -1.05 -0.16 15.49
CA ASP A 88 -0.41 0.59 16.58
C ASP A 88 0.55 1.65 16.04
N TYR A 89 1.40 1.29 15.08
CA TYR A 89 2.29 2.23 14.41
C TYR A 89 1.51 3.38 13.74
N CYS A 90 0.50 3.07 12.93
CA CYS A 90 -0.32 4.09 12.26
C CYS A 90 -1.01 5.01 13.27
N SER A 91 -1.58 4.45 14.35
CA SER A 91 -2.30 5.20 15.38
C SER A 91 -1.39 6.13 16.18
N LYS A 92 -0.11 5.76 16.35
CA LYS A 92 0.90 6.62 17.01
C LYS A 92 1.48 7.67 16.08
N THR A 93 1.50 7.42 14.78
CA THR A 93 2.24 8.24 13.81
C THR A 93 1.36 9.24 13.06
N TYR A 94 0.11 8.88 12.79
CA TYR A 94 -0.76 9.62 11.88
C TYR A 94 -2.11 9.95 12.53
N PRO A 95 -2.68 11.13 12.24
CA PRO A 95 -4.04 11.45 12.67
C PRO A 95 -5.04 10.48 12.04
N CYS A 96 -5.95 9.96 12.86
CA CYS A 96 -7.05 9.11 12.41
C CYS A 96 -8.26 9.98 12.06
N ASP A 97 -8.77 9.84 10.84
CA ASP A 97 -10.01 10.45 10.37
C ASP A 97 -11.16 9.44 10.47
N ARG A 98 -12.18 9.79 11.26
CA ARG A 98 -13.33 8.91 11.50
C ARG A 98 -14.28 8.80 10.30
N LEU A 99 -14.38 9.85 9.49
CA LEU A 99 -15.28 9.85 8.32
C LEU A 99 -14.71 9.01 7.19
N LEU A 100 -13.38 9.02 7.06
CA LEU A 100 -12.68 8.21 6.09
C LEU A 100 -12.21 6.86 6.65
N GLU A 101 -12.52 6.56 7.92
CA GLU A 101 -12.18 5.30 8.60
C GLU A 101 -10.71 4.88 8.41
N GLY A 102 -9.78 5.84 8.57
CA GLY A 102 -8.37 5.57 8.31
C GLY A 102 -7.40 6.64 8.81
N TRP A 103 -6.12 6.35 8.68
CA TRP A 103 -5.03 7.23 9.08
C TRP A 103 -4.57 8.12 7.92
N ILE A 104 -4.54 9.42 8.16
CA ILE A 104 -4.19 10.44 7.18
C ILE A 104 -2.69 10.70 7.22
N THR A 105 -2.02 10.46 6.10
CA THR A 105 -0.63 10.89 5.89
C THR A 105 -0.64 12.27 5.20
N GLN A 106 0.40 12.63 4.44
CA GLN A 106 0.40 13.89 3.67
C GLN A 106 -0.64 13.91 2.55
N ASN A 107 -0.62 12.90 1.67
CA ASN A 107 -1.45 12.84 0.46
C ASN A 107 -2.19 11.52 0.30
N THR A 108 -2.09 10.64 1.31
CA THR A 108 -2.70 9.31 1.28
C THR A 108 -3.49 9.05 2.55
N ILE A 109 -4.45 8.15 2.44
CA ILE A 109 -5.12 7.54 3.58
C ILE A 109 -4.74 6.06 3.63
N ILE A 110 -4.49 5.58 4.85
CA ILE A 110 -4.27 4.16 5.15
C ILE A 110 -5.51 3.65 5.86
N GLN A 111 -6.13 2.60 5.31
CA GLN A 111 -7.33 1.96 5.85
C GLN A 111 -7.05 0.48 6.10
N ILE A 112 -7.77 -0.11 7.05
CA ILE A 112 -7.84 -1.56 7.14
C ILE A 112 -8.83 -2.04 6.08
N HIS A 113 -8.38 -2.93 5.19
CA HIS A 113 -9.24 -3.58 4.22
C HIS A 113 -9.38 -5.06 4.59
N THR A 114 -10.60 -5.42 5.01
CA THR A 114 -10.99 -6.80 5.28
C THR A 114 -11.99 -7.27 4.23
N ASN A 115 -11.74 -8.44 3.65
CA ASN A 115 -12.74 -9.22 2.94
C ASN A 115 -12.91 -10.57 3.67
N ALA A 116 -13.80 -11.45 3.16
CA ALA A 116 -14.11 -12.72 3.84
C ALA A 116 -12.91 -13.69 4.00
N LYS A 117 -11.79 -13.46 3.32
CA LYS A 117 -10.62 -14.36 3.30
C LYS A 117 -9.29 -13.68 3.59
N GLU A 118 -9.22 -12.36 3.47
CA GLU A 118 -7.96 -11.61 3.50
C GLU A 118 -8.13 -10.31 4.29
N CYS A 119 -7.05 -9.94 4.99
CA CYS A 119 -6.91 -8.65 5.65
C CYS A 119 -5.62 -7.98 5.16
N SER A 120 -5.69 -6.69 4.85
CA SER A 120 -4.58 -5.91 4.32
C SER A 120 -4.68 -4.46 4.77
N LEU A 121 -3.57 -3.72 4.67
CA LEU A 121 -3.62 -2.26 4.71
C LEU A 121 -3.85 -1.75 3.29
N LEU A 122 -4.90 -0.98 3.10
CA LEU A 122 -5.22 -0.30 1.86
C LEU A 122 -4.73 1.13 1.92
N ILE A 123 -3.88 1.51 0.97
CA ILE A 123 -3.31 2.85 0.84
C ILE A 123 -3.92 3.50 -0.40
N LEU A 124 -4.60 4.62 -0.21
CA LEU A 124 -5.30 5.35 -1.27
C LEU A 124 -4.88 6.82 -1.31
N PRO A 125 -4.96 7.49 -2.47
CA PRO A 125 -4.82 8.94 -2.52
C PRO A 125 -5.98 9.61 -1.75
N ILE A 126 -5.67 10.63 -0.96
CA ILE A 126 -6.71 11.52 -0.45
C ILE A 126 -7.29 12.24 -1.67
N ARG A 127 -8.58 12.04 -1.95
CA ARG A 127 -9.25 12.86 -2.96
C ARG A 127 -9.26 14.29 -2.45
N GLN A 128 -8.36 15.12 -2.95
CA GLN A 128 -8.56 16.56 -2.84
C GLN A 128 -9.85 16.84 -3.60
N ASN A 129 -10.90 17.29 -2.89
CA ASN A 129 -12.02 17.92 -3.54
C ASN A 129 -11.43 19.08 -4.36
N LYS A 130 -11.38 18.93 -5.69
CA LYS A 130 -11.18 20.07 -6.58
C LYS A 130 -12.46 20.90 -6.47
N GLY A 131 -12.47 21.79 -5.49
CA GLY A 131 -13.63 22.60 -5.13
C GLY A 131 -13.19 23.90 -4.47
N SER A 132 -12.67 24.82 -5.29
CA SER A 132 -13.09 26.23 -5.34
C SER A 132 -12.60 26.85 -6.64
#